data_AF-A0A348PCR3-F1
#
_entry.id   AF-A0A348PCR3-F1
#
_cell.length_a   1.000
_cell.length_b   1.000
_cell.length_c   1.000
_cell.angle_alpha   90.00
_cell.angle_beta   90.00
_cell.angle_gamma   90.00
#
_symmetry.space_group_name_H-M   'P 1'
#
loop_
_entity.id
_entity.type
_entity.pdbx_description
1 polymer ?
#
loop_
_entity_poly.entity_id
_entity_poly.type
_entity_poly.pdbx_seq_one_letter_code
_entity_poly.pdbx_strand_id
1 'polypeptide(L)' 'AINGVLMERKGKRIRLVGTDGKRLAVAAGACTGEGDMTLIVPSKSLNILMKMLSEPDATVTIGK' A
#
# COMPACT_ATOMS: atom_id res chain seq x y z
N ALA A 1 2.36 -13.15 13.74
CA ALA A 1 2.85 -12.22 12.71
C ALA A 1 1.63 -11.73 11.93
N ILE A 2 1.48 -10.42 11.77
CA ILE A 2 0.43 -9.86 10.91
C ILE A 2 0.87 -10.12 9.47
N ASN A 3 0.09 -10.89 8.72
CA ASN A 3 0.47 -11.38 7.40
C ASN A 3 0.02 -10.43 6.29
N GLY A 4 0.53 -9.20 6.31
CA GLY A 4 0.25 -8.23 5.26
C GLY A 4 0.64 -6.80 5.61
N VAL A 5 0.31 -5.90 4.69
CA VAL A 5 0.48 -4.46 4.83
C VAL A 5 -0.89 -3.80 4.78
N LEU A 6 -1.22 -2.99 5.78
CA LEU A 6 -2.39 -2.12 5.72
C LEU A 6 -2.13 -1.06 4.64
N MET A 7 -3.05 -0.93 3.69
CA MET A 7 -3.11 0.17 2.74
C MET A 7 -4.35 0.98 3.04
N GLU A 8 -4.14 2.25 3.38
CA GLU A 8 -5.19 3.21 3.65
C GLU A 8 -5.06 4.39 2.68
N ARG A 9 -6.16 4.76 2.05
CA ARG A 9 -6.30 5.99 1.31
C ARG A 9 -7.37 6.84 1.98
N LYS A 10 -7.00 8.08 2.29
CA LYS A 10 -7.90 9.10 2.81
C LYS A 10 -7.74 10.39 2.04
N GLY A 11 -8.77 10.79 1.30
CA GLY A 11 -8.72 11.92 0.37
C GLY A 11 -7.59 11.77 -0.67
N LYS A 12 -6.61 12.67 -0.63
CA LYS A 12 -5.44 12.72 -1.54
C LYS A 12 -4.16 12.13 -0.95
N ARG A 13 -4.29 11.32 0.11
CA ARG A 13 -3.14 10.70 0.79
C ARG A 13 -3.31 9.20 0.85
N ILE A 14 -2.21 8.49 0.62
CA ILE A 14 -2.10 7.05 0.84
C ILE A 14 -1.10 6.78 1.96
N ARG A 15 -1.36 5.76 2.76
CA ARG A 15 -0.52 5.27 3.85
C ARG A 15 -0.42 3.75 3.78
N LEU A 16 0.79 3.25 3.89
CA LEU A 16 1.11 1.83 4.01
C LEU A 16 1.67 1.57 5.40
N VAL A 17 1.18 0.54 6.09
CA VAL A 17 1.66 0.14 7.42
C VAL A 17 1.95 -1.36 7.46
N GLY A 18 3.20 -1.71 7.74
CA GLY A 18 3.62 -3.09 7.99
C GLY A 18 4.08 -3.26 9.44
N THR A 19 3.65 -4.32 10.11
CA THR A 19 4.06 -4.62 11.49
C THR A 19 4.15 -6.12 11.73
N ASP A 20 5.08 -6.54 12.58
CA ASP A 20 5.18 -7.92 13.08
C ASP A 20 4.69 -8.07 14.53
N GLY A 21 4.16 -6.99 15.11
CA GLY A 21 3.74 -6.91 16.52
C GLY A 21 4.83 -6.44 17.49
N LYS A 22 6.09 -6.32 17.03
CA LYS A 22 7.21 -5.80 17.83
C LYS A 22 7.75 -4.49 17.29
N ARG A 23 7.73 -4.34 15.97
CA ARG A 23 8.15 -3.14 15.23
C ARG A 23 7.15 -2.83 14.14
N LEU A 24 7.15 -1.58 13.72
CA LEU A 24 6.19 -1.06 12.75
C LEU A 24 6.92 -0.14 11.76
N ALA A 25 6.62 -0.29 10.47
CA ALA A 25 7.08 0.56 9.39
C ALA A 25 5.87 1.30 8.78
N VAL A 26 6.05 2.60 8.51
CA VAL A 26 5.05 3.44 7.86
C VAL A 26 5.66 4.09 6.62
N ALA A 27 4.94 4.02 5.50
CA ALA A 27 5.19 4.86 4.33
C ALA A 27 3.94 5.65 4.00
N ALA A 28 4.08 6.90 3.55
CA ALA A 28 2.95 7.73 3.15
C ALA A 28 3.32 8.63 1.98
N GLY A 29 2.33 8.90 1.12
CA GLY A 29 2.52 9.70 -0.08
C GLY A 29 1.23 10.39 -0.52
N ALA A 30 1.35 11.26 -1.51
CA ALA A 30 0.20 11.81 -2.21
C ALA A 30 -0.36 10.78 -3.21
N CYS A 31 -1.67 10.78 -3.40
CA CYS A 31 -2.33 9.99 -4.44
C CYS A 31 -3.59 10.70 -4.95
N THR A 32 -4.12 10.23 -6.07
CA THR A 32 -5.37 10.70 -6.68
C THR A 32 -6.40 9.57 -6.72
N GLY A 33 -7.70 9.93 -6.78
CA GLY A 33 -8.81 8.98 -6.89
C GLY A 33 -10.06 9.47 -6.16
N GLU A 34 -11.09 8.63 -6.07
CA GLU A 34 -12.35 8.92 -5.38
C GLU A 34 -12.63 7.93 -4.24
N GLY A 35 -13.26 8.40 -3.16
CA GLY A 35 -13.57 7.59 -1.98
C GLY A 35 -12.37 7.32 -1.06
N ASP A 36 -12.69 7.02 0.21
CA ASP A 36 -11.73 6.52 1.17
C ASP A 36 -11.69 4.99 1.11
N MET A 37 -10.51 4.40 1.33
CA MET A 37 -10.30 2.96 1.22
C MET A 37 -9.35 2.49 2.32
N THR A 38 -9.68 1.38 2.97
CA THR A 38 -8.79 0.71 3.92
C THR A 38 -8.83 -0.80 3.68
N LEU A 39 -7.67 -1.39 3.38
CA LEU A 39 -7.55 -2.82 3.10
C LEU A 39 -6.21 -3.38 3.60
N ILE A 40 -6.13 -4.69 3.78
CA ILE A 40 -4.87 -5.39 4.04
C ILE A 40 -4.43 -6.08 2.76
N VAL A 41 -3.25 -5.73 2.26
CA VAL A 41 -2.59 -6.43 1.15
C VAL A 41 -1.83 -7.62 1.71
N PRO A 42 -2.16 -8.87 1.33
CA PRO A 42 -1.43 -10.05 1.78
C PRO A 42 0.03 -10.02 1.34
N SER A 43 0.96 -10.49 2.18
CA SER A 43 2.40 -10.43 1.90
C SER A 43 2.79 -11.12 0.59
N LYS A 44 2.12 -12.23 0.23
CA LYS A 44 2.35 -12.91 -1.06
C LYS A 44 1.97 -12.03 -2.26
N SER A 45 0.86 -11.30 -2.17
CA SER A 45 0.42 -10.36 -3.21
C SER A 45 1.36 -9.16 -3.31
N LEU A 46 1.87 -8.69 -2.17
CA LEU A 46 2.86 -7.60 -2.13
C LEU A 46 4.13 -7.96 -2.91
N ASN A 47 4.61 -9.20 -2.79
CA ASN A 47 5.78 -9.68 -3.55
C ASN A 47 5.56 -9.66 -5.06
N ILE A 48 4.32 -9.90 -5.52
CA ILE A 48 3.97 -9.80 -6.94
C ILE A 48 3.92 -8.32 -7.34
N LEU A 49 3.31 -7.47 -6.53
CA LEU A 49 3.23 -6.03 -6.77
C LEU A 49 4.63 -5.42 -6.94
N MET A 50 5.57 -5.75 -6.05
CA MET A 50 6.96 -5.27 -6.11
C MET A 50 7.68 -5.63 -7.42
N LYS A 51 7.30 -6.74 -8.08
CA LYS A 51 7.85 -7.12 -9.39
C LYS A 51 7.23 -6.32 -10.53
N MET A 52 5.98 -5.87 -10.38
CA MET A 52 5.28 -5.04 -11.36
C MET A 52 5.69 -3.56 -11.27
N LEU A 53 6.09 -3.10 -10.08
CA LEU A 53 6.60 -1.74 -9.83
C LEU A 53 8.08 -1.61 -10.24
N SER A 54 8.38 -1.84 -11.52
CA SER A 54 9.76 -1.87 -12.03
C SER A 54 10.38 -0.49 -12.28
N GLU A 55 9.54 0.54 -12.47
CA GLU A 55 9.97 1.91 -12.72
C GLU A 55 9.64 2.80 -11.51
N PRO A 56 10.63 3.44 -10.85
CA PRO A 56 10.42 4.21 -9.62
C PRO A 56 9.39 5.33 -9.74
N ASP A 57 9.32 6.00 -10.90
CA ASP A 57 8.49 7.17 -11.12
C ASP A 57 7.24 6.88 -11.96
N ALA A 58 7.01 5.60 -12.31
CA ALA A 58 5.83 5.23 -13.07
C ALA A 58 4.55 5.42 -12.24
N THR A 59 3.54 6.02 -12.87
CA THR A 59 2.21 6.14 -12.26
C THR A 59 1.49 4.80 -12.33
N VAL A 60 0.94 4.36 -11.20
CA VAL A 60 0.22 3.08 -11.08
C VAL A 60 -1.20 3.31 -10.60
N THR A 61 -2.15 2.66 -11.26
CA THR A 61 -3.57 2.72 -10.93
C THR A 61 -3.98 1.45 -10.20
N ILE A 62 -4.73 1.60 -9.10
CA ILE A 62 -5.28 0.49 -8.31
C ILE A 62 -6.79 0.47 -8.50
N GLY A 63 -7.31 -0.61 -9.11
CA GLY A 63 -8.73 -0.72 -9.47
C GLY A 63 -9.06 -0.10 -10.84
N LYS A 64 -10.33 -0.19 -11.23
CA LYS A 64 -10.92 0.52 -12.38
C LYS A 64 -11.98 1.47 -11.87
#